data_AF-A0ABD5TP56-F1
#
_entry.id   AF-A0ABD5TP56-F1
#
_cell.length_a   1.000
_cell.length_b   1.000
_cell.length_c   1.000
_cell.angle_alpha   90.00
_cell.angle_beta   90.00
_cell.angle_gamma   90.00
#
_symmetry.space_group_name_H-M   'P 1'
#
loop_
_entity.id
_entity.type
_entity.pdbx_description
1 polymer ?
#
loop_
_entity_poly.entity_id
_entity_poly.type
_entity_poly.pdbx_seq_one_letter_code
_entity_poly.pdbx_strand_id
1 'polypeptide(L)'
;MVTLLYGFAGMVLGVVFDRVAGLWTILVVSMLDIGLFQSPLFPMGEDAWWVKMLPGYHPMEVVFDAGLTAQSDTLVHLGWALGYLFLAGVIAVLLFYRLTGGQRTSRFQVIP
;
A
#
# COMPACT_ATOMS: atom_id res chain seq x y z
N MET A 1 5.26 6.33 6.54
CA MET A 1 4.01 6.13 5.77
C MET A 1 4.13 5.01 4.74
N VAL A 2 5.12 5.05 3.85
CA VAL A 2 5.38 4.04 2.82
C VAL A 2 5.37 2.62 3.38
N THR A 3 6.19 2.33 4.39
CA THR A 3 6.27 0.99 5.02
C THR A 3 4.91 0.49 5.54
N LEU A 4 4.06 1.38 6.06
CA LEU A 4 2.72 1.02 6.54
C LEU A 4 1.77 0.72 5.38
N LEU A 5 1.82 1.51 4.31
CA LEU A 5 1.00 1.34 3.11
C LEU A 5 1.25 -0.03 2.47
N TYR A 6 2.52 -0.40 2.29
CA TYR A 6 2.91 -1.71 1.78
C TYR A 6 2.70 -2.84 2.78
N GLY A 7 2.79 -2.56 4.09
CA GLY A 7 2.43 -3.51 5.14
C GLY A 7 0.95 -3.90 5.08
N PHE A 8 0.05 -2.93 4.91
CA PHE A 8 -1.38 -3.19 4.73
C PHE A 8 -1.68 -3.87 3.40
N ALA A 9 -1.06 -3.42 2.30
CA ALA A 9 -1.20 -4.10 1.00
C ALA A 9 -0.74 -5.56 1.07
N GLY A 10 0.37 -5.86 1.78
CA GLY A 10 0.84 -7.22 2.02
C GLY A 10 -0.14 -8.07 2.84
N MET A 11 -0.79 -7.48 3.85
CA MET A 11 -1.85 -8.15 4.60
C MET A 11 -3.03 -8.54 3.69
N VAL A 12 -3.47 -7.63 2.81
CA VAL A 12 -4.54 -7.89 1.84
C VAL A 12 -4.13 -9.01 0.87
N LEU A 13 -2.92 -8.95 0.32
CA LEU A 13 -2.42 -9.96 -0.62
C LEU A 13 -2.26 -11.34 0.03
N GLY A 14 -1.82 -11.39 1.30
CA GLY A 14 -1.72 -12.63 2.07
C GLY A 14 -3.07 -13.30 2.31
N VAL A 15 -4.16 -12.52 2.35
CA VAL A 15 -5.54 -13.03 2.39
C VAL A 15 -6.00 -13.55 1.02
N VAL A 16 -5.64 -12.87 -0.06
CA VAL A 16 -6.14 -13.16 -1.41
C VAL A 16 -5.46 -14.39 -2.05
N PHE A 17 -4.15 -14.54 -1.88
CA PHE A 17 -3.37 -15.58 -2.56
C PHE A 17 -3.07 -16.77 -1.63
N ASP A 18 -2.21 -16.55 -0.64
CA ASP A 18 -1.81 -17.40 0.50
C ASP A 18 -0.73 -16.59 1.24
N ARG A 19 -0.31 -16.97 2.46
CA ARG A 19 0.71 -16.24 3.22
C ARG A 19 2.05 -16.14 2.48
N VAL A 20 2.51 -17.25 1.88
CA VAL A 20 3.81 -17.27 1.18
C VAL A 20 3.72 -16.59 -0.18
N ALA A 21 2.67 -16.89 -0.95
CA ALA A 21 2.45 -16.25 -2.25
C ALA A 21 2.26 -14.75 -2.12
N GLY A 22 1.41 -14.30 -1.18
CA GLY A 22 1.16 -12.89 -0.91
C GLY A 22 2.41 -12.14 -0.44
N LEU A 23 3.29 -12.77 0.34
CA LEU A 23 4.59 -12.21 0.72
C LEU A 23 5.47 -11.96 -0.50
N TRP A 24 5.61 -12.95 -1.38
CA TRP A 24 6.39 -12.78 -2.61
C TRP A 24 5.78 -11.72 -3.53
N THR A 25 4.46 -11.70 -3.67
CA THR A 25 3.76 -10.70 -4.47
C THR A 25 3.99 -9.29 -3.94
N ILE A 26 3.86 -9.04 -2.63
CA ILE A 26 4.07 -7.70 -2.09
C ILE A 26 5.52 -7.24 -2.22
N LEU A 27 6.48 -8.16 -2.09
CA LEU A 27 7.90 -7.84 -2.30
C LEU A 27 8.14 -7.37 -3.74
N VAL A 28 7.65 -8.14 -4.73
CA VAL A 28 7.78 -7.77 -6.15
C VAL A 28 7.06 -6.46 -6.45
N VAL A 29 5.82 -6.28 -5.98
CA VAL A 29 5.03 -5.07 -6.20
C VAL A 29 5.71 -3.84 -5.59
N SER A 30 6.21 -3.95 -4.34
CA SER A 30 6.91 -2.84 -3.68
C SER A 30 8.21 -2.45 -4.38
N MET A 31 8.92 -3.44 -4.92
CA MET A 31 10.13 -3.19 -5.69
C MET A 31 9.83 -2.54 -7.04
N LEU A 32 8.75 -2.93 -7.72
CA LEU A 32 8.33 -2.32 -8.98
C LEU A 32 7.88 -0.87 -8.79
N ASP A 33 7.06 -0.58 -7.79
CA ASP A 33 6.56 0.79 -7.56
C ASP A 33 7.71 1.72 -7.15
N ILE A 34 8.32 1.51 -5.98
CA ILE A 34 9.32 2.46 -5.45
C ILE A 34 10.68 2.31 -6.14
N GLY A 35 11.13 1.07 -6.34
CA GLY A 35 12.47 0.79 -6.84
C GLY A 35 12.65 1.10 -8.32
N LEU A 36 11.56 1.06 -9.10
CA LEU A 36 11.61 1.22 -10.55
C LEU A 36 10.79 2.42 -11.03
N PHE A 37 9.49 2.48 -10.74
CA PHE A 37 8.61 3.53 -11.30
C PHE A 37 8.73 4.90 -10.63
N GLN A 38 8.95 4.92 -9.31
CA GLN A 38 9.13 6.16 -8.53
C GLN A 38 10.62 6.51 -8.31
N SER A 39 11.53 5.79 -8.97
CA SER A 39 12.96 6.01 -8.82
C SER A 39 13.38 7.25 -9.62
N PRO A 40 14.17 8.17 -9.03
CA PRO A 40 14.69 9.33 -9.76
C PRO A 40 15.63 8.96 -10.92
N LEU A 41 16.12 7.72 -10.95
CA LEU A 41 16.96 7.19 -12.03
C LEU A 41 16.16 6.83 -13.30
N PHE A 42 14.85 6.65 -13.18
CA PHE A 42 13.96 6.29 -14.29
C PHE A 42 12.75 7.21 -14.28
N PRO A 43 12.83 8.41 -14.92
CA PRO A 43 11.74 9.38 -14.94
C PRO A 43 10.61 8.88 -15.86
N MET A 44 9.82 7.92 -15.37
CA MET A 44 8.53 7.54 -15.98
C MET A 44 7.35 8.26 -15.31
N GLY A 45 7.55 8.79 -14.09
CA GLY A 45 6.51 9.43 -13.29
C GLY A 45 5.99 10.76 -13.84
N GLU A 46 6.81 11.51 -14.59
CA GLU A 46 6.38 12.79 -15.19
C GLU A 46 5.52 12.58 -16.45
N ASP A 47 5.90 11.64 -17.33
CA ASP A 47 5.29 11.46 -18.65
C ASP A 47 4.04 10.56 -18.63
N ALA A 48 3.93 9.66 -17.66
CA ALA A 48 2.86 8.67 -17.60
C ALA A 48 1.84 8.99 -16.49
N TRP A 49 0.66 9.49 -16.87
CA TRP A 49 -0.42 9.86 -15.95
C TRP A 49 -0.85 8.73 -14.98
N TRP A 50 -0.75 7.46 -15.41
CA TRP A 50 -1.10 6.29 -14.59
C TRP A 50 -0.08 6.02 -13.49
N VAL A 51 1.17 6.47 -13.64
CA VAL A 51 2.22 6.32 -12.61
C VAL A 51 1.91 7.20 -11.40
N LYS A 52 1.20 8.31 -11.60
CA LYS A 52 0.75 9.21 -10.52
C LYS A 52 -0.37 8.61 -9.67
N MET A 53 -1.07 7.57 -10.15
CA MET A 53 -2.10 6.86 -9.38
C MET A 53 -1.52 5.77 -8.48
N LEU A 54 -0.23 5.45 -8.62
CA LEU A 54 0.40 4.43 -7.81
C LEU A 54 0.50 4.88 -6.34
N PRO A 55 0.30 3.94 -5.40
CA PRO A 55 0.31 4.23 -3.97
C PRO A 55 1.65 4.81 -3.48
N GLY A 56 2.76 4.54 -4.18
CA GLY A 56 4.08 5.10 -3.89
C GLY A 56 4.30 6.55 -4.30
N TYR A 57 3.51 7.11 -5.23
CA TYR A 57 3.80 8.42 -5.85
C TYR A 57 3.76 9.58 -4.84
N HIS A 58 2.61 9.84 -4.22
CA HIS A 58 2.45 10.96 -3.29
C HIS A 58 3.36 10.91 -2.06
N PRO A 59 3.60 9.75 -1.41
CA PRO A 59 4.56 9.66 -0.33
C PRO A 59 6.00 10.02 -0.75
N MET A 60 6.42 9.64 -1.97
CA MET A 60 7.77 9.91 -2.46
C MET A 60 7.93 11.38 -2.85
N GLU A 61 6.92 11.99 -3.49
CA GLU A 61 6.91 13.44 -3.77
C GLU A 61 7.04 14.25 -2.49
N VAL A 62 6.31 13.91 -1.42
CA VAL A 62 6.45 14.61 -0.12
C VAL A 62 7.87 14.48 0.45
N VAL A 63 8.53 13.33 0.29
CA VAL A 63 9.90 13.13 0.79
C VAL A 63 10.92 13.90 -0.04
N PHE A 64 10.76 13.90 -1.36
CA PHE A 64 11.64 14.64 -2.26
C PHE A 64 11.43 16.15 -2.16
N ASP A 65 10.19 16.63 -2.14
CA ASP A 65 9.88 18.04 -1.90
C ASP A 65 10.40 18.48 -0.53
N ALA A 66 10.02 17.80 0.56
CA ALA A 66 10.47 18.21 1.89
C ALA A 66 12.00 18.16 2.09
N GLY A 67 12.72 17.33 1.32
CA GLY A 67 14.15 17.12 1.44
C GLY A 67 15.02 17.89 0.44
N LEU A 68 14.50 18.21 -0.74
CA LEU A 68 15.27 18.72 -1.88
C LEU A 68 14.70 20.01 -2.49
N THR A 69 13.40 20.30 -2.34
CA THR A 69 12.73 21.43 -3.01
C THR A 69 11.62 22.07 -2.19
N ALA A 70 11.69 23.38 -1.92
CA ALA A 70 10.65 24.12 -1.19
C ALA A 70 9.40 24.42 -2.05
N GLN A 71 8.76 23.41 -2.63
CA GLN A 71 7.53 23.56 -3.42
C GLN A 71 6.28 23.64 -2.52
N SER A 72 5.40 24.58 -2.87
CA SER A 72 4.20 24.95 -2.11
C SER A 72 3.13 23.85 -2.04
N ASP A 73 3.21 22.83 -2.90
CA ASP A 73 2.16 21.83 -3.08
C ASP A 73 2.34 20.60 -2.17
N THR A 74 3.38 20.60 -1.33
CA THR A 74 3.70 19.54 -0.35
C THR A 74 2.50 19.14 0.52
N LEU A 75 1.69 20.11 0.94
CA LEU A 75 0.52 19.87 1.79
C LEU A 75 -0.60 19.08 1.08
N VAL A 76 -0.76 19.28 -0.23
CA VAL A 76 -1.74 18.57 -1.05
C VAL A 76 -1.31 17.11 -1.22
N HIS A 77 -0.04 16.88 -1.53
CA HIS A 77 0.51 15.52 -1.64
C HIS A 77 0.48 14.77 -0.30
N LEU A 78 0.72 15.46 0.82
CA LEU A 78 0.58 14.87 2.15
C LEU A 78 -0.86 14.44 2.44
N GLY A 79 -1.85 15.27 2.08
CA GLY A 79 -3.26 14.92 2.21
C GLY A 79 -3.62 13.65 1.43
N TRP A 80 -3.17 13.54 0.18
CA TRP A 80 -3.38 12.34 -0.64
C TRP A 80 -2.66 11.10 -0.08
N ALA A 81 -1.42 11.25 0.38
CA ALA A 81 -0.66 10.15 0.98
C ALA A 81 -1.36 9.61 2.24
N LEU A 82 -1.89 10.49 3.09
CA LEU A 82 -2.68 10.11 4.26
C LEU A 82 -4.01 9.44 3.86
N GLY A 83 -4.67 9.95 2.82
CA GLY A 83 -5.89 9.35 2.27
C GLY A 83 -5.67 7.91 1.79
N TYR A 84 -4.60 7.68 1.03
CA TYR A 84 -4.21 6.33 0.59
C TYR A 84 -3.90 5.41 1.78
N LEU A 85 -3.17 5.90 2.78
CA LEU A 85 -2.84 5.12 3.96
C LEU A 85 -4.10 4.74 4.76
N PHE A 86 -5.02 5.68 4.93
CA PHE A 86 -6.28 5.45 5.62
C PHE A 86 -7.13 4.42 4.87
N LEU A 87 -7.27 4.57 3.55
CA LEU A 87 -8.04 3.64 2.73
C LEU A 87 -7.46 2.22 2.78
N ALA A 88 -6.14 2.07 2.64
CA ALA A 88 -5.46 0.78 2.73
C ALA A 88 -5.64 0.14 4.13
N GLY A 89 -5.54 0.94 5.19
CA GLY A 89 -5.76 0.48 6.56
C GLY A 89 -7.19 0.01 6.79
N VAL A 90 -8.20 0.77 6.34
CA VAL A 90 -9.61 0.39 6.45
C VAL A 90 -9.89 -0.92 5.73
N ILE A 91 -9.40 -1.10 4.50
CA ILE A 91 -9.59 -2.34 3.74
C ILE A 91 -8.94 -3.53 4.46
N ALA A 92 -7.71 -3.37 4.94
CA ALA A 92 -6.99 -4.43 5.66
C ALA A 92 -7.74 -4.84 6.94
N VAL A 93 -8.21 -3.87 7.72
CA VAL A 93 -8.97 -4.11 8.95
C VAL A 93 -10.31 -4.79 8.67
N LEU A 94 -11.05 -4.35 7.65
CA LEU A 94 -12.32 -4.96 7.27
C LEU A 94 -12.15 -6.42 6.82
N LEU A 95 -11.13 -6.70 6.01
CA LEU A 95 -10.81 -8.07 5.58
C LEU A 95 -10.41 -8.94 6.77
N PHE A 96 -9.57 -8.43 7.66
CA PHE A 96 -9.19 -9.14 8.88
C PHE A 96 -10.42 -9.51 9.73
N TYR A 97 -11.30 -8.54 10.03
CA TYR A 97 -12.49 -8.79 10.83
C TYR A 97 -13.46 -9.79 10.17
N ARG A 98 -13.64 -9.75 8.84
CA ARG A 98 -14.50 -10.71 8.14
C ARG A 98 -13.98 -12.15 8.26
N LEU A 99 -12.67 -12.34 8.14
CA LEU A 99 -12.06 -13.68 8.23
C LEU A 99 -12.05 -14.20 9.66
N THR A 100 -11.73 -13.35 10.64
CA THR A 100 -11.75 -13.74 12.06
C THR A 100 -13.18 -14.01 12.56
N GLY A 101 -14.18 -13.26 12.06
CA GLY A 101 -15.59 -13.48 12.37
C GLY A 101 -16.12 -14.83 11.86
N GLY A 102 -15.71 -15.26 10.66
CA GLY A 102 -16.14 -16.55 10.08
C GLY A 102 -15.58 -17.78 10.78
N GLN A 103 -14.39 -17.67 11.39
CA GLN A 103 -13.73 -18.77 12.12
C GLN A 103 -14.42 -19.11 13.46
N ARG A 104 -15.21 -18.19 14.03
CA ARG A 104 -15.91 -18.40 15.30
C ARG A 104 -17.08 -19.39 15.19
N THR A 105 -17.60 -19.61 13.99
CA THR A 105 -18.83 -20.37 13.76
C THR A 105 -18.57 -21.86 13.48
N SER A 106 -17.43 -22.23 12.86
CA SER A 106 -17.16 -23.65 12.56
C SER A 106 -16.65 -24.45 13.77
N ARG A 107 -16.06 -23.78 14.77
CA ARG A 107 -15.51 -24.45 15.97
C ARG A 107 -16.59 -25.03 16.89
N PHE A 108 -17.86 -24.68 16.70
CA PHE A 108 -18.99 -25.24 17.45
C PHE A 108 -19.64 -26.47 16.79
N GLN A 109 -19.23 -26.84 15.58
CA GLN A 109 -19.89 -27.90 14.81
C GLN A 109 -19.15 -29.26 14.84
N VAL A 110 -18.04 -29.35 15.58
CA VAL A 110 -17.12 -30.52 15.58
C VAL A 110 -17.14 -31.29 16.92
N ILE A 111 -18.22 -31.19 17.71
CA ILE A 111 -18.38 -31.98 18.93
C ILE A 111 -19.64 -32.86 18.79
N PRO A 112 -19.53 -34.08 18.27
CA PRO A 112 -20.43 -35.18 18.63
C PRO A 112 -20.02 -35.82 19.97
#